data_AF-A0A0F9TSK2-F1
#
_entry.id   AF-A0A0F9TSK2-F1
#
_cell.length_a   1.000
_cell.length_b   1.000
_cell.length_c   1.000
_cell.angle_alpha   90.00
_cell.angle_beta   90.00
_cell.angle_gamma   90.00
#
_symmetry.space_group_name_H-M   'P 1'
#
loop_
_entity.id
_entity.type
_entity.pdbx_description
1 polymer ?
#
loop_
_entity_poly.entity_id
_entity_poly.type
_entity_poly.pdbx_seq_one_letter_code
_entity_poly.pdbx_strand_id
1 'polypeptide(L)'
;MGQVAEEAVSNYGIHSSRQPSATQIQRDIQALGFARGVGGGSTEGIGEAEYQVRYSIALLWPEREWARAVCISYWETGESFDPLRVGAAGERGVFQVHPVHINRFISYGGWGSAFIVSVNASVAYEIWLDDGGSFKQWTTASLC
;
A
#
# COMPACT_ATOMS: atom_id res chain seq x y z
N MET A 1 18.35 7.86 27.04
CA MET A 1 17.10 8.38 27.63
C MET A 1 16.48 9.30 26.60
N GLY A 2 15.65 8.89 25.63
CA GLY A 2 14.82 7.69 25.50
C GLY A 2 13.37 7.99 25.90
N GLN A 3 12.67 8.92 25.20
CA GLN A 3 11.30 9.28 25.59
C GLN A 3 10.43 10.03 24.54
N VAL A 4 10.67 9.90 23.22
CA VAL A 4 9.83 10.62 22.22
C VAL A 4 9.32 9.77 21.05
N ALA A 5 9.60 8.47 21.02
CA ALA A 5 9.18 7.59 19.92
C ALA A 5 8.00 6.66 20.26
N GLU A 6 7.52 6.61 21.50
CA GLU A 6 6.47 5.67 21.92
C GLU A 6 5.04 6.25 21.87
N GLU A 7 4.86 7.57 21.84
CA GLU A 7 3.51 8.17 21.90
C GLU A 7 2.73 8.13 20.57
N ALA A 8 3.39 7.89 19.44
CA ALA A 8 2.70 7.76 18.16
C ALA A 8 2.11 6.34 17.93
N VAL A 9 2.59 5.33 18.66
CA VAL A 9 2.18 3.92 18.48
C VAL A 9 0.99 3.55 19.38
N SER A 10 0.80 4.27 20.50
CA SER A 10 -0.25 3.98 21.48
C SER A 10 -1.67 4.32 21.00
N ASN A 11 -1.84 5.35 20.16
CA ASN A 11 -3.17 5.72 19.65
C ASN A 11 -3.68 4.86 18.48
N TYR A 12 -2.85 3.96 17.94
CA TYR A 12 -3.24 3.11 16.81
C TYR A 12 -3.72 1.72 17.20
N GLY A 13 -3.85 1.40 18.50
CA GLY A 13 -4.65 0.26 18.98
C GLY A 13 -4.64 -0.98 18.06
N ILE A 14 -3.46 -1.43 17.62
CA ILE A 14 -3.30 -2.61 16.76
C ILE A 14 -3.35 -3.85 17.66
N HIS A 15 -4.41 -3.97 18.46
CA HIS A 15 -4.75 -5.13 19.27
C HIS A 15 -6.26 -5.43 19.20
N SER A 16 -6.89 -5.15 18.06
CA SER A 16 -8.29 -5.49 17.80
C SER A 16 -8.44 -6.16 16.45
N SER A 17 -9.11 -7.31 16.45
CA SER A 17 -9.33 -8.29 15.39
C SER A 17 -10.20 -7.83 14.22
N ARG A 18 -10.10 -6.57 13.80
CA ARG A 18 -10.78 -6.04 12.62
C ARG A 18 -9.85 -5.15 11.82
N GLN A 19 -9.45 -5.63 10.65
CA GLN A 19 -8.82 -4.79 9.64
C GLN A 19 -9.73 -3.59 9.34
N PRO A 20 -9.19 -2.36 9.27
CA PRO A 20 -9.96 -1.18 8.90
C PRO A 20 -10.54 -1.35 7.49
N SER A 21 -11.79 -0.92 7.30
CA SER A 21 -12.44 -0.97 5.98
C SER A 21 -11.73 -0.08 4.95
N ALA A 22 -11.86 -0.37 3.66
CA ALA A 22 -11.31 0.46 2.58
C ALA A 22 -11.68 1.96 2.74
N THR A 23 -12.93 2.24 3.16
CA THR A 23 -13.41 3.61 3.40
C THR A 23 -12.72 4.25 4.60
N GLN A 24 -12.42 3.50 5.65
CA GLN A 24 -11.69 3.99 6.81
C GLN A 24 -10.25 4.32 6.43
N ILE A 25 -9.57 3.42 5.71
CA ILE A 25 -8.20 3.66 5.24
C ILE A 25 -8.14 4.86 4.29
N GLN A 26 -9.09 4.98 3.36
CA GLN A 26 -9.18 6.13 2.45
C GLN A 26 -9.41 7.44 3.21
N ARG A 27 -10.28 7.44 4.23
CA ARG A 27 -10.53 8.60 5.08
C ARG A 27 -9.31 8.97 5.91
N ASP A 28 -8.59 7.98 6.43
CA ASP A 28 -7.40 8.21 7.23
C ASP A 28 -6.27 8.79 6.36
N ILE A 29 -6.11 8.31 5.12
CA ILE A 29 -5.18 8.89 4.13
C ILE A 29 -5.57 10.34 3.80
N GLN A 30 -6.85 10.62 3.56
CA GLN A 30 -7.34 11.97 3.29
C GLN A 30 -7.18 12.90 4.50
N ALA A 31 -7.47 12.42 5.71
CA ALA A 31 -7.34 13.17 6.95
C ALA A 31 -5.87 13.46 7.28
N LEU A 32 -4.95 12.52 6.99
CA LEU A 32 -3.52 12.68 7.23
C LEU A 32 -2.84 13.55 6.18
N GLY A 33 -3.31 13.51 4.91
CA GLY A 33 -2.95 14.49 3.88
C GLY A 33 -3.39 15.92 4.24
N PHE A 34 -4.48 16.06 4.99
CA PHE A 34 -4.96 17.35 5.48
C PHE A 34 -4.25 17.81 6.77
N ALA A 35 -3.92 16.88 7.68
CA ALA A 35 -3.33 17.17 8.99
C ALA A 35 -1.82 17.51 8.94
N ARG A 36 -1.09 17.12 7.88
CA ARG A 36 0.33 17.44 7.69
C ARG A 36 0.60 18.74 6.92
N GLY A 37 -0.30 19.72 6.99
CA GLY A 37 0.00 21.07 6.55
C GLY A 37 0.21 21.15 5.04
N VAL A 38 -0.90 21.30 4.33
CA VAL A 38 -0.96 22.07 3.09
C VAL A 38 -0.63 23.53 3.44
N GLY A 39 0.64 23.78 3.74
CA GLY A 39 1.26 25.08 3.86
C GLY A 39 2.18 25.25 2.67
N GLY A 40 1.62 25.59 1.51
CA GLY A 40 2.34 26.26 0.41
C GLY A 40 3.64 25.64 -0.12
N GLY A 41 3.92 24.36 0.15
CA GLY A 41 5.02 23.62 -0.46
C GLY A 41 4.46 22.83 -1.63
N SER A 42 4.83 23.23 -2.84
CA SER A 42 4.48 22.53 -4.07
C SER A 42 4.84 21.04 -3.97
N THR A 43 3.96 20.16 -4.49
CA THR A 43 4.30 18.77 -4.85
C THR A 43 5.27 18.73 -6.05
N GLU A 44 6.15 19.73 -6.19
CA GLU A 44 7.16 19.83 -7.26
C GLU A 44 8.22 18.75 -7.03
N GLY A 45 7.92 17.53 -7.44
CA GLY A 45 8.90 16.45 -7.51
C GLY A 45 8.31 15.04 -7.56
N ILE A 46 7.18 14.79 -6.87
CA ILE A 46 6.56 13.46 -6.81
C ILE A 46 5.08 13.54 -7.21
N GLY A 47 4.66 12.67 -8.12
CA GLY A 47 3.27 12.59 -8.55
C GLY A 47 2.33 12.13 -7.42
N GLU A 48 1.06 12.52 -7.46
CA GLU A 48 0.06 12.13 -6.45
C GLU A 48 -0.03 10.60 -6.26
N ALA A 49 0.03 9.85 -7.35
CA ALA A 49 0.01 8.39 -7.33
C ALA A 49 1.22 7.80 -6.57
N GLU A 50 2.43 8.29 -6.86
CA GLU A 50 3.65 7.87 -6.17
C GLU A 50 3.56 8.16 -4.66
N TYR A 51 3.06 9.33 -4.28
CA TYR A 51 2.87 9.69 -2.87
C TYR A 51 1.91 8.71 -2.18
N GLN A 52 0.74 8.43 -2.78
CA GLN A 52 -0.23 7.49 -2.22
C GLN A 52 0.36 6.09 -2.04
N VAL A 53 1.17 5.62 -2.99
CA VAL A 53 1.84 4.32 -2.94
C VAL A 53 2.85 4.26 -1.80
N ARG A 54 3.81 5.19 -1.77
CA ARG A 54 4.85 5.25 -0.73
C ARG A 54 4.23 5.34 0.66
N TYR A 55 3.20 6.16 0.80
CA TYR A 55 2.51 6.36 2.06
C TYR A 55 1.75 5.10 2.52
N SER A 56 0.99 4.47 1.62
CA SER A 56 0.24 3.24 1.95
C SER A 56 1.18 2.10 2.33
N ILE A 57 2.32 1.96 1.64
CA ILE A 57 3.34 0.98 1.98
C ILE A 57 3.94 1.28 3.35
N ALA A 58 4.29 2.55 3.63
CA ALA A 58 4.86 2.93 4.92
C ALA A 58 3.90 2.68 6.10
N LEU A 59 2.58 2.77 5.89
CA LEU A 59 1.59 2.47 6.93
C LEU A 59 1.39 0.96 7.17
N LEU A 60 1.48 0.15 6.11
CA LEU A 60 1.02 -1.25 6.14
C LEU A 60 2.16 -2.28 6.26
N TRP A 61 3.34 -1.96 5.73
CA TRP A 61 4.47 -2.89 5.64
C TRP A 61 5.47 -2.67 6.77
N PRO A 62 6.31 -3.67 7.11
CA PRO A 62 7.43 -3.46 8.03
C PRO A 62 8.50 -2.55 7.40
N GLU A 63 9.09 -1.65 8.19
CA GLU A 63 10.03 -0.61 7.75
C GLU A 63 11.18 -1.14 6.87
N ARG A 64 11.75 -2.28 7.26
CA ARG A 64 12.85 -2.93 6.53
C ARG A 64 12.49 -3.35 5.10
N GLU A 65 11.21 -3.50 4.77
CA GLU A 65 10.74 -3.92 3.46
C GLU A 65 10.16 -2.78 2.61
N TRP A 66 10.01 -1.55 3.16
CA TRP A 66 9.34 -0.44 2.47
C TRP A 66 9.98 -0.11 1.13
N ALA A 67 11.31 0.06 1.12
CA ALA A 67 12.04 0.41 -0.10
C ALA A 67 11.84 -0.64 -1.19
N ARG A 68 11.82 -1.92 -0.80
CA ARG A 68 11.64 -3.03 -1.74
C ARG A 68 10.21 -3.13 -2.25
N ALA A 69 9.21 -2.98 -1.38
CA ALA A 69 7.81 -2.94 -1.76
C ALA A 69 7.50 -1.76 -2.69
N VAL A 70 8.07 -0.57 -2.43
CA VAL A 70 7.95 0.59 -3.33
C VAL A 70 8.58 0.29 -4.68
N CYS A 71 9.80 -0.25 -4.71
CA CYS A 71 10.49 -0.61 -5.95
C CYS A 71 9.69 -1.63 -6.77
N ILE A 72 9.13 -2.66 -6.15
CA ILE A 72 8.26 -3.63 -6.82
C ILE A 72 7.05 -2.93 -7.42
N SER A 73 6.35 -2.08 -6.66
CA SER A 73 5.15 -1.41 -7.19
C SER A 73 5.44 -0.49 -8.40
N TYR A 74 6.65 0.09 -8.46
CA TYR A 74 7.09 0.86 -9.63
C TYR A 74 7.26 -0.04 -10.86
N TRP A 75 7.94 -1.18 -10.72
CA TRP A 75 8.19 -2.10 -11.82
C TRP A 75 6.94 -2.84 -12.29
N GLU A 76 6.08 -3.28 -11.37
CA GLU A 76 4.81 -3.93 -11.69
C GLU A 76 3.88 -3.02 -12.51
N THR A 77 3.98 -1.70 -12.31
CA THR A 77 3.21 -0.71 -13.07
C THR A 77 3.91 -0.22 -14.34
N GLY A 78 5.05 -0.81 -14.72
CA GLY A 78 5.81 -0.39 -15.88
C GLY A 78 6.37 1.03 -15.72
N GLU A 79 7.00 1.30 -14.57
CA GLU A 79 7.73 2.53 -14.29
C GLU A 79 6.83 3.78 -14.08
N SER A 80 5.62 3.61 -13.52
CA SER A 80 4.64 4.71 -13.46
C SER A 80 3.87 4.91 -12.15
N PHE A 81 3.91 3.94 -11.22
CA PHE A 81 3.04 3.89 -10.04
C PHE A 81 1.54 3.98 -10.35
N ASP A 82 1.10 3.66 -11.58
CA ASP A 82 -0.30 3.77 -12.00
C ASP A 82 -1.22 2.82 -11.21
N PRO A 83 -2.11 3.34 -10.34
CA PRO A 83 -3.00 2.50 -9.55
C PRO A 83 -4.14 1.90 -10.37
N LEU A 84 -4.35 2.36 -11.60
CA LEU A 84 -5.36 1.85 -12.53
C LEU A 84 -4.78 0.82 -13.50
N ARG A 85 -3.49 0.48 -13.37
CA ARG A 85 -2.83 -0.50 -14.24
C ARG A 85 -3.55 -1.84 -14.23
N VAL A 86 -3.82 -2.35 -15.42
CA VAL A 86 -4.35 -3.71 -15.64
C VAL A 86 -3.33 -4.53 -16.42
N GLY A 87 -2.96 -5.67 -15.85
CA GLY A 87 -2.02 -6.62 -16.46
C GLY A 87 -2.70 -7.50 -17.51
N ALA A 88 -1.89 -8.27 -18.25
CA ALA A 88 -2.36 -9.08 -19.37
C ALA A 88 -3.29 -10.23 -18.95
N ALA A 89 -3.13 -10.76 -17.73
CA ALA A 89 -4.01 -11.79 -17.18
C ALA A 89 -5.11 -11.21 -16.27
N GLY A 90 -5.28 -9.88 -16.28
CA GLY A 90 -6.27 -9.18 -15.47
C GLY A 90 -5.78 -8.82 -14.07
N GLU A 91 -4.46 -8.83 -13.84
CA GLU A 91 -3.83 -8.27 -12.64
C GLU A 91 -4.24 -6.82 -12.45
N ARG A 92 -4.33 -6.35 -11.21
CA ARG A 92 -4.80 -4.99 -10.92
C ARG A 92 -3.95 -4.27 -9.89
N GLY A 93 -3.87 -2.95 -10.08
CA GLY A 93 -3.31 -2.02 -9.13
C GLY A 93 -1.80 -2.05 -9.04
N VAL A 94 -1.28 -1.36 -8.04
CA VAL A 94 0.14 -0.99 -7.95
C VAL A 94 1.07 -2.19 -7.70
N PHE A 95 0.58 -3.29 -7.14
CA PHE A 95 1.32 -4.54 -6.98
C PHE A 95 0.95 -5.60 -8.03
N GLN A 96 0.15 -5.25 -9.04
CA GLN A 96 -0.36 -6.18 -10.06
C GLN A 96 -0.84 -7.51 -9.46
N VAL A 97 -1.74 -7.42 -8.47
CA VAL A 97 -2.27 -8.62 -7.79
C VAL A 97 -3.05 -9.47 -8.80
N HIS A 98 -2.74 -10.77 -8.89
CA HIS A 98 -3.37 -11.70 -9.83
C HIS A 98 -4.83 -12.06 -9.43
N PRO A 99 -5.76 -12.26 -10.38
CA PRO A 99 -7.17 -12.58 -10.09
C PRO A 99 -7.42 -13.84 -9.25
N VAL A 100 -6.44 -14.74 -9.12
CA VAL A 100 -6.53 -15.88 -8.18
C VAL A 100 -6.78 -15.43 -6.74
N HIS A 101 -6.39 -14.20 -6.39
CA HIS A 101 -6.59 -13.61 -5.08
C HIS A 101 -7.89 -12.78 -4.96
N ILE A 102 -8.80 -12.83 -5.94
CA ILE A 102 -10.03 -12.01 -5.97
C ILE A 102 -10.86 -12.10 -4.68
N ASN A 103 -10.89 -13.25 -4.02
CA ASN A 103 -11.64 -13.47 -2.78
C ASN A 103 -11.14 -12.60 -1.62
N ARG A 104 -9.87 -12.17 -1.63
CA ARG A 104 -9.30 -11.27 -0.60
C ARG A 104 -9.88 -9.86 -0.68
N PHE A 105 -10.49 -9.50 -1.80
CA PHE A 105 -11.07 -8.18 -2.02
C PHE A 105 -12.56 -8.10 -1.66
N ILE A 106 -13.20 -9.22 -1.30
CA ILE A 106 -14.65 -9.26 -1.01
C ILE A 106 -15.01 -8.32 0.15
N SER A 107 -14.23 -8.33 1.23
CA SER A 107 -14.40 -7.44 2.40
C SER A 107 -14.22 -5.96 2.07
N TYR A 108 -13.57 -5.64 0.96
CA TYR A 108 -13.28 -4.29 0.50
C TYR A 108 -14.23 -3.79 -0.61
N GLY A 109 -15.29 -4.55 -0.92
CA GLY A 109 -16.25 -4.19 -1.97
C GLY A 109 -15.99 -4.88 -3.32
N GLY A 110 -15.19 -5.94 -3.35
CA GLY A 110 -14.94 -6.79 -4.52
C GLY A 110 -13.75 -6.36 -5.37
N TRP A 111 -13.56 -7.02 -6.52
CA TRP A 111 -12.36 -6.89 -7.36
C TRP A 111 -12.05 -5.48 -7.88
N GLY A 112 -13.04 -4.59 -7.92
CA GLY A 112 -12.82 -3.17 -8.27
C GLY A 112 -11.97 -2.43 -7.23
N SER A 113 -12.01 -2.87 -5.97
CA SER A 113 -11.20 -2.28 -4.89
C SER A 113 -9.69 -2.54 -5.04
N ALA A 114 -9.29 -3.45 -5.94
CA ALA A 114 -7.88 -3.68 -6.27
C ALA A 114 -7.17 -2.47 -6.88
N PHE A 115 -7.92 -1.48 -7.38
CA PHE A 115 -7.37 -0.19 -7.85
C PHE A 115 -7.18 0.84 -6.74
N ILE A 116 -7.68 0.59 -5.53
CA ILE A 116 -7.45 1.46 -4.37
C ILE A 116 -6.08 1.11 -3.82
N VAL A 117 -5.13 2.05 -3.89
CA VAL A 117 -3.71 1.84 -3.54
C VAL A 117 -3.52 1.13 -2.20
N SER A 118 -4.22 1.60 -1.17
CA SER A 118 -4.07 1.07 0.19
C SER A 118 -4.66 -0.34 0.35
N VAL A 119 -5.77 -0.64 -0.33
CA VAL A 119 -6.35 -1.99 -0.37
C VAL A 119 -5.42 -2.94 -1.12
N ASN A 120 -4.91 -2.50 -2.28
CA ASN A 120 -3.96 -3.27 -3.07
C ASN A 120 -2.68 -3.58 -2.28
N ALA A 121 -2.11 -2.57 -1.60
CA ALA A 121 -0.94 -2.72 -0.74
C ALA A 121 -1.20 -3.62 0.48
N SER A 122 -2.40 -3.58 1.06
CA SER A 122 -2.81 -4.46 2.16
C SER A 122 -2.89 -5.91 1.70
N VAL A 123 -3.55 -6.19 0.58
CA VAL A 123 -3.66 -7.56 0.05
C VAL A 123 -2.31 -8.09 -0.43
N ALA A 124 -1.48 -7.24 -1.06
CA ALA A 124 -0.11 -7.61 -1.42
C ALA A 124 0.73 -7.98 -0.20
N TYR A 125 0.57 -7.26 0.91
CA TYR A 125 1.23 -7.58 2.17
C TYR A 125 0.77 -8.93 2.74
N GLU A 126 -0.53 -9.24 2.70
CA GLU A 126 -1.05 -10.54 3.11
C GLU A 126 -0.48 -11.69 2.28
N ILE A 127 -0.38 -11.51 0.95
CA ILE A 127 0.24 -12.50 0.06
C ILE A 127 1.72 -12.69 0.42
N TRP A 128 2.46 -11.61 0.67
CA TRP A 128 3.85 -11.66 1.10
C TRP A 128 4.03 -12.40 2.43
N LEU A 129 3.11 -12.21 3.39
CA LEU A 129 3.08 -12.94 4.66
C LEU A 129 2.82 -14.43 4.45
N ASP A 130 1.86 -14.79 3.58
CA ASP A 130 1.53 -16.18 3.26
C ASP A 130 2.73 -16.91 2.61
N ASP A 131 3.58 -16.18 1.89
CA ASP A 131 4.83 -16.69 1.31
C ASP A 131 6.03 -16.66 2.26
N GLY A 132 5.79 -16.50 3.56
CA GLY A 132 6.82 -16.53 4.60
C GLY A 132 7.70 -15.27 4.60
N GLY A 133 7.17 -14.14 4.15
CA GLY A 133 7.91 -12.89 4.06
C GLY A 133 8.83 -12.82 2.84
N SER A 134 8.46 -13.47 1.74
CA SER A 134 9.26 -13.51 0.52
C SER A 134 8.50 -12.96 -0.69
N PHE A 135 9.21 -12.23 -1.55
CA PHE A 135 8.62 -11.62 -2.75
C PHE A 135 8.53 -12.57 -3.95
N LYS A 136 8.30 -13.88 -3.72
CA LYS A 136 8.35 -14.91 -4.78
C LYS A 136 7.27 -14.75 -5.85
N GLN A 137 6.16 -14.08 -5.54
CA GLN A 137 5.10 -13.78 -6.51
C GLN A 137 5.49 -12.65 -7.46
N TRP A 138 6.47 -11.81 -7.10
CA TRP A 138 6.88 -10.65 -7.87
C TRP A 138 8.23 -10.92 -8.52
N THR A 139 8.21 -11.24 -9.81
CA THR A 139 9.44 -11.47 -10.59
C THR A 139 10.32 -10.22 -10.66
N THR A 140 9.72 -9.04 -10.54
CA THR A 140 10.38 -7.74 -10.48
C THR A 140 11.19 -7.54 -9.18
N ALA A 141 11.01 -8.39 -8.16
CA ALA A 141 11.71 -8.27 -6.89
C ALA A 141 13.22 -8.50 -6.96
N SER A 142 13.77 -8.98 -8.08
CA SER A 142 15.22 -9.06 -8.33
C SER A 142 15.82 -7.77 -8.91
N LEU A 143 14.96 -6.83 -9.32
CA LEU A 143 15.34 -5.46 -9.71
C LEU A 143 15.39 -4.53 -8.48
N CYS A 144 15.13 -5.11 -7.31
CA CYS A 144 15.05 -4.56 -5.97
C CYS A 144 15.73 -5.57 -5.00
#